data_AF-A0A497SKL3-F1
#
_entry.id   AF-A0A497SKL3-F1
#
_cell.length_a   1.000
_cell.length_b   1.000
_cell.length_c   1.000
_cell.angle_alpha   90.00
_cell.angle_beta   90.00
_cell.angle_gamma   90.00
#
_symmetry.space_group_name_H-M   'P 1'
#
loop_
_entity.id
_entity.type
_entity.pdbx_description
1 polymer ?
#
loop_
_entity_poly.entity_id
_entity_poly.type
_entity_poly.pdbx_seq_one_letter_code
_entity_poly.pdbx_strand_id
1 'polypeptide(L)' 'MGAFRYVTNRTLADKEGNADAGRIKAFVKNGSDMLEGEYKCPGCGNEGMINQFFKRPISVKCENCGFLMKLPKLKGKK' A
#
# COMPACT_ATOMS: atom_id res chain seq x y z
N MET A 1 -13.84 5.45 -19.64
CA MET A 1 -12.91 6.33 -18.90
C MET A 1 -12.61 5.69 -17.56
N GLY A 2 -11.43 5.09 -17.39
CA GLY A 2 -11.04 4.52 -16.10
C GLY A 2 -10.81 5.64 -15.08
N ALA A 3 -11.57 5.63 -13.98
CA ALA A 3 -11.49 6.65 -12.93
C ALA A 3 -10.15 6.64 -12.18
N PHE A 4 -9.38 5.54 -12.26
CA PHE A 4 -8.13 5.36 -11.53
C PHE A 4 -6.99 5.02 -12.50
N ARG A 5 -5.88 5.76 -12.39
CA ARG A 5 -4.62 5.55 -13.11
C ARG A 5 -3.83 4.37 -12.55
N TYR A 6 -4.01 4.09 -11.25
CA TYR A 6 -3.37 2.99 -10.56
C TYR A 6 -4.28 2.52 -9.45
N VAL A 7 -4.39 1.20 -9.27
CA VAL A 7 -5.01 0.62 -8.09
C VAL A 7 -4.20 -0.60 -7.70
N THR A 8 -3.94 -0.75 -6.40
CA THR A 8 -3.31 -1.92 -5.83
C THR A 8 -4.09 -2.29 -4.58
N ASN A 9 -4.50 -3.54 -4.47
CA ASN A 9 -5.06 -4.13 -3.26
C ASN A 9 -4.28 -5.42 -3.04
N ARG A 10 -3.50 -5.48 -1.96
CA ARG A 10 -2.70 -6.65 -1.62
C ARG A 10 -2.89 -6.94 -0.15
N THR A 11 -3.04 -8.20 0.20
CA THR A 11 -2.80 -8.65 1.56
C THR A 11 -1.30 -8.93 1.71
N LEU A 12 -0.77 -8.62 2.88
CA LEU A 12 0.61 -8.85 3.28
C LEU A 12 0.57 -9.90 4.39
N ALA A 13 1.29 -10.99 4.19
CA ALA A 13 1.49 -11.97 5.25
C ALA A 13 2.44 -11.41 6.31
N ASP A 14 2.16 -11.70 7.58
CA ASP A 14 3.13 -11.46 8.65
C ASP A 14 4.24 -12.53 8.66
N LYS A 15 5.28 -12.32 9.47
CA LYS A 15 6.44 -13.19 9.66
C LYS A 15 6.07 -14.65 9.98
N GLU A 16 4.89 -14.88 10.55
CA GLU A 16 4.35 -16.22 10.84
C GLU A 16 3.62 -16.90 9.67
N GLY A 17 3.51 -16.26 8.50
CA GLY A 17 2.80 -16.82 7.34
C GLY A 17 1.28 -16.61 7.38
N ASN A 18 0.76 -15.84 8.34
CA ASN A 18 -0.65 -15.47 8.42
C ASN A 18 -1.00 -14.45 7.33
N ALA A 19 -1.76 -14.88 6.32
CA ALA A 19 -2.12 -14.10 5.13
C ALA A 19 -3.04 -12.89 5.40
N ASP A 20 -3.63 -12.79 6.60
CA ASP A 20 -4.58 -11.74 7.00
C ASP A 20 -4.00 -10.65 7.92
N ALA A 21 -2.69 -10.71 8.20
CA ALA A 21 -2.09 -9.81 9.17
C ALA A 21 -1.98 -8.36 8.65
N GLY A 22 -1.64 -8.17 7.38
CA GLY A 22 -1.52 -6.86 6.76
C GLY A 22 -2.32 -6.74 5.48
N ARG A 23 -2.74 -5.53 5.15
CA ARG A 23 -3.45 -5.22 3.91
C ARG A 23 -3.00 -3.86 3.43
N ILE A 24 -2.92 -3.68 2.13
CA ILE A 24 -2.64 -2.38 1.54
C ILE A 24 -3.52 -2.17 0.34
N LYS A 25 -4.35 -1.14 0.41
CA LYS A 25 -5.10 -0.62 -0.72
C LYS A 25 -4.58 0.77 -1.02
N ALA A 26 -4.10 0.98 -2.23
CA ALA A 26 -3.76 2.31 -2.69
C ALA A 26 -4.23 2.50 -4.11
N PHE A 27 -4.73 3.69 -4.40
CA PHE A 27 -5.21 4.09 -5.71
C PHE A 27 -4.68 5.48 -6.06
N VAL A 28 -4.60 5.74 -7.36
CA VAL A 28 -4.21 7.03 -7.92
C VAL A 28 -5.30 7.39 -8.90
N LYS A 29 -5.95 8.54 -8.70
CA LYS A 29 -7.00 9.04 -9.60
C LYS A 29 -6.39 9.41 -10.96
N ASN A 30 -7.17 9.26 -12.02
CA ASN A 30 -6.73 9.64 -13.35
C ASN A 30 -6.63 11.18 -13.46
N GLY A 31 -5.47 11.69 -13.83
CA GLY A 31 -5.17 13.13 -13.79
C GLY A 31 -4.66 13.66 -12.44
N SER A 32 -4.53 12.80 -11.42
CA SER A 32 -3.87 13.14 -10.16
C SER A 32 -2.57 12.36 -10.01
N ASP A 33 -1.55 13.02 -9.45
CA ASP A 33 -0.31 12.37 -9.02
C ASP A 33 -0.31 12.14 -7.50
N MET A 34 -1.47 12.18 -6.85
CA MET A 34 -1.63 11.79 -5.44
C MET A 34 -2.03 10.33 -5.35
N LEU A 35 -1.33 9.60 -4.50
CA LEU A 35 -1.66 8.25 -4.08
C LEU A 35 -2.44 8.33 -2.77
N GLU A 36 -3.70 7.93 -2.86
CA GLU A 36 -4.63 7.84 -1.75
C GLU A 36 -4.87 6.37 -1.44
N GLY A 37 -5.01 6.02 -0.17
CA GLY A 37 -5.19 4.62 0.20
C GLY A 37 -5.32 4.39 1.69
N GLU A 38 -5.42 3.13 2.03
CA GLU A 38 -5.46 2.59 3.38
C GLU A 38 -4.44 1.44 3.46
N TYR A 39 -3.74 1.36 4.58
CA TYR A 39 -2.81 0.28 4.86
C TYR A 39 -3.06 -0.27 6.26
N LYS A 40 -2.72 -1.53 6.46
CA LYS A 40 -2.76 -2.26 7.71
C LYS A 40 -1.37 -2.88 7.93
N CYS A 41 -0.69 -2.47 9.00
CA CYS A 41 0.65 -2.97 9.37
C CYS A 41 0.55 -4.47 9.68
N PRO A 42 1.26 -5.36 8.94
CA PRO A 42 1.23 -6.78 9.24
C PRO A 42 1.80 -7.11 10.63
N GLY A 43 2.74 -6.30 11.12
CA GLY A 43 3.41 -6.57 12.40
C GLY A 43 2.65 -6.11 13.66
N CYS A 44 1.75 -5.12 13.57
CA CYS A 44 0.98 -4.65 14.73
C CYS A 44 -0.54 -4.60 14.51
N GLY A 45 -1.01 -4.90 13.29
CA GLY A 45 -2.42 -4.81 12.92
C GLY A 45 -2.97 -3.39 12.77
N ASN A 46 -2.16 -2.35 12.98
CA ASN A 46 -2.61 -0.96 12.92
C ASN A 46 -3.03 -0.55 11.51
N GLU A 47 -4.20 0.05 11.40
CA GLU A 47 -4.74 0.60 10.16
C GLU A 47 -4.43 2.09 10.07
N GLY A 48 -4.02 2.55 8.90
CA GLY A 48 -3.69 3.95 8.63
C GLY A 48 -4.02 4.34 7.21
N MET A 49 -4.09 5.63 6.95
CA MET A 49 -4.36 6.17 5.62
C MET A 49 -3.06 6.55 4.94
N ILE A 50 -2.97 6.31 3.63
CA ILE A 50 -1.89 6.78 2.79
C ILE A 50 -2.41 7.98 2.03
N ASN A 51 -1.80 9.14 2.24
CA ASN A 51 -2.03 10.30 1.38
C ASN A 51 -0.67 10.93 1.08
N GLN A 52 -0.07 10.51 -0.03
CA GLN A 52 1.25 11.00 -0.44
C GLN A 52 1.32 11.16 -1.94
N PHE A 53 2.27 11.96 -2.42
CA PHE A 53 2.54 12.06 -3.84
C PHE A 53 3.00 10.70 -4.40
N PHE A 54 2.42 10.28 -5.53
CA PHE A 54 2.72 9.02 -6.20
C PHE A 54 4.14 9.03 -6.75
N LYS A 55 5.09 8.57 -5.93
CA LYS A 55 6.49 8.37 -6.31
C LYS A 55 6.86 6.90 -6.16
N ARG A 56 7.54 6.35 -7.16
CA ARG A 56 8.03 4.95 -7.15
C ARG A 56 9.49 4.94 -6.69
N PRO A 57 9.92 4.04 -5.78
CA PRO A 57 9.14 3.00 -5.07
C PRO A 57 8.26 3.56 -3.95
N ILE A 58 7.07 2.97 -3.77
CA ILE A 58 6.14 3.39 -2.70
C ILE A 58 6.64 2.80 -1.39
N SER A 59 6.99 3.67 -0.45
CA SER A 59 7.33 3.29 0.92
C SER A 59 6.25 3.85 1.84
N VAL A 60 5.60 2.97 2.59
CA VAL A 60 4.61 3.37 3.60
C VAL A 60 5.23 3.02 4.95
N LYS A 61 5.45 4.04 5.78
CA LYS A 61 5.91 3.83 7.15
C LYS A 61 4.68 3.80 8.04
N CYS A 62 4.53 2.75 8.83
CA CYS A 62 3.45 2.70 9.80
C CYS A 62 3.72 3.65 10.96
N GLU A 63 2.72 4.44 11.33
CA GLU A 63 2.81 5.41 12.43
C GLU A 63 2.88 4.75 13.82
N ASN A 64 2.31 3.55 13.97
CA ASN A 64 2.29 2.82 15.23
C ASN A 64 3.54 1.96 15.44
N CYS A 65 3.80 1.01 14.55
CA CYS A 65 4.91 0.05 14.66
C CYS A 65 6.25 0.60 14.12
N GLY A 66 6.25 1.72 13.38
CA GLY A 66 7.43 2.21 12.65
C GLY A 66 7.85 1.29 11.47
N PHE A 67 7.12 0.20 11.23
CA PHE A 67 7.43 -0.79 10.20
C PHE A 67 7.36 -0.15 8.83
N LEU A 68 8.39 -0.40 8.02
CA LEU A 68 8.54 0.23 6.71
C LEU A 68 8.09 -0.75 5.62
N MET A 69 6.83 -0.59 5.21
CA MET A 69 6.20 -1.36 4.14
C MET A 69 6.68 -0.82 2.79
N LYS A 70 7.74 -1.42 2.25
CA LYS A 70 8.18 -1.16 0.87
C LYS A 70 7.27 -1.97 -0.06
N LEU A 71 6.46 -1.29 -0.86
CA LEU A 71 5.80 -1.95 -1.99
C LEU A 71 6.77 -1.94 -3.16
N PRO A 72 7.40 -3.09 -3.51
CA PRO A 72 8.16 -3.17 -4.74
C PRO A 72 7.22 -2.87 -5.92
N LYS A 73 7.81 -2.39 -7.02
CA LYS A 73 7.12 -2.13 -8.30
C LYS A 73 6.10 -3.24 -8.54
N LEU A 74 4.86 -2.88 -8.90
CA LEU A 74 3.97 -3.87 -9.54
C LEU A 74 4.81 -4.44 -10.68
N LYS A 75 5.26 -5.68 -10.51
CA LYS A 75 5.90 -6.44 -11.57
C LYS A 75 4.78 -6.54 -12.60
N GLY A 76 4.85 -5.72 -13.65
CA GLY A 76 4.07 -5.99 -14.84
C GLY A 76 4.40 -7.44 -15.18
N LYS A 77 3.40 -8.32 -15.08
CA LYS A 77 3.56 -9.69 -15.60
C LYS A 77 3.97 -9.50 -17.06
N LYS A 78 5.19 -9.88 -17.38
CA LYS A 78 5.66 -10.04 -18.75
C LYS A 78 5.27 -11.45 -19.18
#